data_AF-A0A8H6IX28-F1
#
_entry.id   AF-A0A8H6IX28-F1
#
_cell.length_a   1.000
_cell.length_b   1.000
_cell.length_c   1.000
_cell.angle_alpha   90.00
_cell.angle_beta   90.00
_cell.angle_gamma   90.00
#
_symmetry.space_group_name_H-M   'P 1'
#
loop_
_entity.id
_entity.type
_entity.pdbx_description
1 polymer ?
#
loop_
_entity_poly.entity_id
_entity_poly.type
_entity_poly.pdbx_seq_one_letter_code
_entity_poly.pdbx_strand_id
1 'polypeptide(L)'
;MRRTGWDLMFDGTHCDFLVILSELLAAGRDVWDAEDNMPHTSPPEDEARLRRIVSAVDGVFDRCEDTIRSMDVSMRCWLRSSDPHRPYKAPFELVGRQATTYTYRRLDLTLRLLYFLMTEEFEDGQSKSTLLVYFSGVLGLTSDGSGFRRPGNYTTNLSALIYCARLVVVEVLLPRTGHDYVGYPARPRHGQLDILNRVRRKTMCLASQAPLGEFLSLRAYGRAVTPADGPSFRFNWSDDGQIIS
;
A
#
# COMPACT_ATOMS: atom_id res chain seq x y z
N MET A 1 16.69 9.43 13.13
CA MET A 1 15.84 8.30 12.65
C MET A 1 16.67 7.01 12.62
N ARG A 2 16.85 6.28 13.73
CA ARG A 2 17.66 5.03 13.73
C ARG A 2 16.86 3.76 13.37
N ARG A 3 15.53 3.78 13.44
CA ARG A 3 14.69 2.57 13.27
C ARG A 3 14.48 2.15 11.81
N THR A 4 14.46 3.10 10.88
CA THR A 4 14.21 2.81 9.46
C THR A 4 15.47 2.42 8.70
N GLY A 5 16.65 2.88 9.14
CA GLY A 5 17.92 2.65 8.44
C GLY A 5 17.96 3.28 7.04
N TRP A 6 17.10 4.27 6.78
CA TRP A 6 16.95 4.89 5.47
C TRP A 6 18.19 5.68 5.04
N ASP A 7 18.90 6.24 6.00
CA ASP A 7 20.21 6.87 5.82
C ASP A 7 21.21 5.93 5.14
N LEU A 8 21.26 4.66 5.56
CA LEU A 8 22.11 3.64 4.95
C LEU A 8 21.49 3.02 3.69
N MET A 9 20.17 2.96 3.61
CA MET A 9 19.44 2.34 2.51
C MET A 9 19.50 3.19 1.23
N PHE A 10 19.48 4.51 1.37
CA PHE A 10 19.48 5.48 0.27
C PHE A 10 20.84 6.19 0.10
N ASP A 11 21.87 5.75 0.81
CA ASP A 11 23.22 6.29 0.66
C ASP A 11 23.71 6.14 -0.78
N GLY A 12 24.17 7.25 -1.37
CA GLY A 12 24.62 7.31 -2.77
C GLY A 12 23.52 7.10 -3.83
N THR A 13 22.24 7.07 -3.45
CA THR A 13 21.12 6.91 -4.41
C THR A 13 20.57 8.26 -4.87
N HIS A 14 20.15 8.34 -6.15
CA HIS A 14 19.44 9.50 -6.70
C HIS A 14 17.98 9.52 -6.22
N CYS A 15 17.78 9.99 -4.99
CA CYS A 15 16.46 10.06 -4.33
C CYS A 15 15.47 10.97 -5.06
N ASP A 16 15.95 12.04 -5.68
CA ASP A 16 15.20 12.90 -6.59
C ASP A 16 14.55 12.10 -7.72
N PHE A 17 15.32 11.23 -8.38
CA PHE A 17 14.82 10.38 -9.46
C PHE A 17 13.83 9.32 -8.95
N LEU A 18 14.08 8.71 -7.79
CA LEU A 18 13.15 7.74 -7.18
C LEU A 18 11.80 8.37 -6.84
N VAL A 19 11.81 9.61 -6.33
CA VAL A 19 10.59 10.36 -6.02
C VAL A 19 9.82 10.65 -7.30
N ILE A 20 10.49 11.16 -8.33
CA ILE A 20 9.89 11.42 -9.66
C ILE A 20 9.21 10.15 -10.20
N LEU A 21 9.91 9.01 -10.18
CA LEU A 21 9.35 7.73 -10.63
C LEU A 21 8.12 7.29 -9.82
N SER A 22 8.12 7.55 -8.51
CA SER A 22 6.99 7.20 -7.64
C SER A 22 5.77 8.10 -7.85
N GLU A 23 5.98 9.38 -8.16
CA GLU A 23 4.93 10.37 -8.39
C GLU A 23 4.35 10.30 -9.81
N LEU A 24 5.15 9.87 -10.80
CA LEU A 24 4.68 9.60 -12.18
C LEU A 24 3.61 8.50 -12.24
N LEU A 25 3.55 7.61 -11.24
CA LEU A 25 2.47 6.62 -11.12
C LEU A 25 1.16 7.24 -10.59
N ALA A 26 1.20 8.44 -10.01
CA ALA A 26 0.06 9.13 -9.41
C ALA A 26 -0.53 10.23 -10.31
N ALA A 27 0.31 10.93 -11.07
CA ALA A 27 -0.11 12.04 -11.92
C ALA A 27 -0.40 11.55 -13.34
N GLY A 28 -1.68 11.37 -13.66
CA GLY A 28 -2.11 11.45 -15.04
C GLY A 28 -1.76 12.81 -15.63
N ARG A 29 -0.67 12.84 -16.40
CA ARG A 29 -0.37 13.71 -17.55
C ARG A 29 -0.15 15.23 -17.39
N ASP A 30 -0.45 15.93 -16.31
CA ASP A 30 -0.48 17.42 -16.38
C ASP A 30 0.45 18.19 -15.39
N VAL A 31 1.69 17.74 -15.14
CA VAL A 31 2.65 18.51 -14.32
C VAL A 31 4.04 18.55 -14.99
N TRP A 32 4.17 19.24 -16.12
CA TRP A 32 5.48 19.52 -16.75
C TRP A 32 5.47 20.87 -17.49
N ASP A 33 5.39 21.97 -16.74
CA ASP A 33 5.80 23.30 -17.21
C ASP A 33 6.72 23.93 -16.14
N ALA A 34 7.97 23.48 -16.08
CA ALA A 34 9.06 24.23 -15.48
C ALA A 34 10.40 23.77 -16.11
N GLU A 35 11.23 24.75 -16.41
CA GLU A 35 12.37 24.74 -17.33
C GLU A 35 13.51 23.76 -16.97
N ASP A 36 14.15 23.23 -18.03
CA ASP A 36 15.48 22.61 -18.10
C ASP A 36 15.79 21.35 -17.27
N ASN A 37 15.44 20.17 -17.80
CA ASN A 37 16.41 19.19 -18.35
C ASN A 37 15.73 17.88 -18.81
N MET A 38 15.81 17.62 -20.11
CA MET A 38 15.55 16.36 -20.83
C MET A 38 14.12 15.76 -20.78
N PRO A 39 13.35 15.85 -21.90
CA PRO A 39 12.03 15.23 -21.99
C PRO A 39 12.17 13.73 -22.25
N HIS A 40 12.08 12.92 -21.20
CA HIS A 40 11.75 11.50 -21.35
C HIS A 40 10.23 11.35 -21.47
N THR A 41 9.65 11.88 -22.54
CA THR A 41 8.28 11.51 -22.90
C THR A 41 8.29 10.02 -23.23
N SER A 42 7.67 9.20 -22.39
CA SER A 42 7.57 7.78 -22.68
C SER A 42 6.76 7.59 -23.98
N PRO A 43 7.15 6.67 -24.87
CA PRO A 43 6.45 6.45 -26.12
C PRO A 43 4.94 6.24 -25.87
N PRO A 44 4.05 6.67 -26.79
CA PRO A 44 2.61 6.49 -26.62
C PRO A 44 2.21 5.01 -26.45
N GLU A 45 3.03 4.09 -26.96
CA GLU A 45 2.89 2.66 -26.74
C GLU A 45 3.15 2.27 -25.28
N ASP A 46 4.20 2.78 -24.66
CA ASP A 46 4.55 2.50 -23.26
C ASP A 46 3.52 3.13 -22.32
N GLU A 47 3.08 4.37 -22.60
CA GLU A 47 1.94 4.97 -21.91
C GLU A 47 0.66 4.12 -22.00
N ALA A 48 0.39 3.52 -23.17
CA ALA A 48 -0.74 2.64 -23.35
C ALA A 48 -0.55 1.29 -22.63
N ARG A 49 0.69 0.82 -22.44
CA ARG A 49 0.99 -0.36 -21.61
C ARG A 49 0.79 -0.05 -20.13
N LEU A 50 1.29 1.09 -19.64
CA LEU A 50 1.13 1.55 -18.26
C LEU A 50 -0.36 1.75 -17.90
N ARG A 51 -1.13 2.45 -18.73
CA ARG A 51 -2.58 2.60 -18.53
C ARG A 51 -3.31 1.28 -18.40
N ARG A 52 -2.88 0.27 -19.17
CA ARG A 52 -3.46 -1.07 -19.10
C ARG A 52 -3.07 -1.82 -17.82
N ILE A 53 -1.91 -1.54 -17.23
CA ILE A 53 -1.51 -2.08 -15.91
C ILE A 53 -2.32 -1.40 -14.81
N VAL A 54 -2.40 -0.06 -14.83
CA VAL A 54 -3.18 0.72 -13.85
C VAL A 54 -4.64 0.27 -13.84
N SER A 55 -5.27 0.16 -15.02
CA SER A 55 -6.65 -0.35 -15.13
C SER A 55 -6.81 -1.79 -14.63
N ALA A 56 -5.76 -2.63 -14.75
CA ALA A 56 -5.79 -3.97 -14.19
C ALA A 56 -5.67 -3.96 -12.66
N VAL A 57 -4.86 -3.05 -12.10
CA VAL A 57 -4.77 -2.84 -10.66
C VAL A 57 -6.10 -2.35 -10.10
N ASP A 58 -6.73 -1.36 -10.74
CA ASP A 58 -8.06 -0.86 -10.36
C ASP A 58 -9.10 -1.99 -10.36
N GLY A 59 -9.12 -2.83 -11.41
CA GLY A 59 -10.05 -3.96 -11.48
C GLY A 59 -9.79 -5.06 -10.45
N VAL A 60 -8.55 -5.22 -9.98
CA VAL A 60 -8.26 -6.11 -8.85
C VAL A 60 -8.88 -5.54 -7.57
N PHE A 61 -8.76 -4.24 -7.34
CA PHE A 61 -9.32 -3.61 -6.13
C PHE A 61 -10.86 -3.60 -6.13
N ASP A 62 -11.51 -3.38 -7.28
CA ASP A 62 -12.96 -3.53 -7.42
C ASP A 62 -13.43 -4.93 -6.98
N ARG A 63 -12.74 -5.98 -7.41
CA ARG A 63 -13.02 -7.37 -6.97
C ARG A 63 -12.78 -7.57 -5.48
N CYS A 64 -11.66 -7.06 -4.95
CA CYS A 64 -11.35 -7.15 -3.53
C CYS A 64 -12.47 -6.54 -2.68
N GLU A 65 -12.99 -5.38 -3.09
CA GLU A 65 -14.09 -4.72 -2.40
C GLU A 65 -15.36 -5.58 -2.41
N ASP A 66 -15.71 -6.21 -3.53
CA ASP A 66 -16.87 -7.10 -3.63
C ASP A 66 -16.75 -8.33 -2.73
N THR A 67 -15.54 -8.89 -2.61
CA THR A 67 -15.29 -9.96 -1.66
C THR A 67 -15.52 -9.50 -0.23
N ILE A 68 -14.96 -8.34 0.17
CA ILE A 68 -15.15 -7.79 1.52
C ILE A 68 -16.62 -7.46 1.81
N ARG A 69 -17.36 -6.88 0.85
CA ARG A 69 -18.80 -6.58 1.00
C ARG A 69 -19.62 -7.83 1.31
N SER A 70 -19.21 -8.97 0.75
CA SER A 70 -19.89 -10.25 0.95
C SER A 70 -19.47 -11.02 2.20
N MET A 71 -18.49 -10.52 2.98
CA MET A 71 -17.97 -11.19 4.17
C MET A 71 -18.71 -10.80 5.46
N ASP A 72 -18.83 -11.79 6.36
CA ASP A 72 -19.40 -11.57 7.68
C ASP A 72 -18.59 -10.56 8.51
N VAL A 73 -19.24 -9.89 9.46
CA VAL A 73 -18.63 -8.92 10.39
C VAL A 73 -17.48 -9.55 11.16
N SER A 74 -17.63 -10.80 11.62
CA SER A 74 -16.60 -11.51 12.39
C SER A 74 -15.32 -11.68 11.59
N MET A 75 -15.43 -12.05 10.31
CA MET A 75 -14.29 -12.18 9.41
C MET A 75 -13.59 -10.84 9.18
N ARG A 76 -14.37 -9.76 9.02
CA ARG A 76 -13.83 -8.40 8.86
C ARG A 76 -13.13 -7.90 10.13
N CYS A 77 -13.58 -8.29 11.31
CA CYS A 77 -12.88 -8.02 12.58
C CYS A 77 -11.53 -8.74 12.66
N TRP A 78 -11.45 -10.00 12.22
CA TRP A 78 -10.20 -10.76 12.15
C TRP A 78 -9.23 -10.17 11.12
N LEU A 79 -9.73 -9.75 9.96
CA LEU A 79 -8.94 -9.08 8.92
C LEU A 79 -8.30 -7.78 9.43
N ARG A 80 -9.04 -7.00 10.23
CA ARG A 80 -8.55 -5.74 10.78
C ARG A 80 -7.48 -5.95 11.86
N SER A 81 -7.44 -7.11 12.50
CA SER A 81 -6.55 -7.39 13.63
C SER A 81 -5.10 -7.54 13.20
N SER A 82 -4.20 -6.86 13.90
CA SER A 82 -2.74 -7.07 13.85
C SER A 82 -2.26 -8.10 14.88
N ASP A 83 -3.15 -8.63 15.72
CA ASP A 83 -2.86 -9.64 16.74
C ASP A 83 -3.10 -11.05 16.18
N PRO A 84 -2.15 -12.00 16.33
CA PRO A 84 -2.29 -13.37 15.79
C PRO A 84 -3.46 -14.19 16.36
N HIS A 85 -3.90 -13.89 17.58
CA HIS A 85 -4.81 -14.72 18.37
C HIS A 85 -6.12 -14.03 18.75
N ARG A 86 -6.28 -12.73 18.47
CA ARG A 86 -7.47 -11.97 18.86
C ARG A 86 -8.07 -11.19 17.68
N PRO A 87 -9.40 -11.15 17.52
CA PRO A 87 -10.04 -10.26 16.56
C PRO A 87 -9.96 -8.80 17.04
N TYR A 88 -10.09 -7.85 16.12
CA TYR A 88 -10.25 -6.43 16.48
C TYR A 88 -11.69 -6.13 16.90
N LYS A 89 -11.88 -5.08 17.70
CA LYS A 89 -13.21 -4.69 18.23
C LYS A 89 -14.20 -4.14 17.19
N ALA A 90 -13.72 -3.80 16.00
CA ALA A 90 -14.50 -3.22 14.92
C ALA A 90 -14.18 -3.92 13.59
N PRO A 91 -15.13 -4.00 12.65
CA PRO A 91 -14.88 -4.60 11.35
C PRO A 91 -13.91 -3.76 10.51
N PHE A 92 -13.32 -4.38 9.50
CA PHE A 92 -12.66 -3.68 8.40
C PHE A 92 -13.71 -2.96 7.54
N GLU A 93 -13.51 -1.67 7.30
CA GLU A 93 -14.43 -0.80 6.56
C GLU A 93 -13.81 -0.44 5.20
N LEU A 94 -14.63 -0.49 4.15
CA LEU A 94 -14.22 -0.13 2.80
C LEU A 94 -14.26 1.38 2.63
N VAL A 95 -13.26 1.93 1.94
CA VAL A 95 -13.27 3.31 1.45
C VAL A 95 -14.02 3.31 0.12
N GLY A 96 -15.12 4.07 0.01
CA GLY A 96 -16.12 3.87 -1.03
C GLY A 96 -15.63 4.07 -2.48
N ARG A 97 -15.86 3.07 -3.33
CA ARG A 97 -15.98 3.12 -4.79
C ARG A 97 -17.09 2.15 -5.25
N GLN A 98 -17.58 2.32 -6.48
CA GLN A 98 -18.58 1.45 -7.10
C GLN A 98 -17.90 0.52 -8.12
N ALA A 99 -18.34 -0.74 -8.14
CA ALA A 99 -17.77 -1.77 -9.00
C ALA A 99 -18.07 -1.53 -10.49
N THR A 100 -17.10 -1.80 -11.35
CA THR A 100 -17.29 -1.89 -12.81
C THR A 100 -17.13 -3.34 -13.30
N THR A 101 -17.54 -3.62 -14.55
CA THR A 101 -17.58 -4.99 -15.14
C THR A 101 -16.28 -5.30 -15.88
N TYR A 102 -15.72 -6.53 -15.77
CA TYR A 102 -14.29 -6.77 -16.07
C TYR A 102 -13.90 -7.94 -16.99
N THR A 103 -12.68 -7.83 -17.54
CA THR A 103 -11.94 -8.85 -18.33
C THR A 103 -11.00 -9.68 -17.43
N TYR A 104 -11.13 -11.01 -17.42
CA TYR A 104 -10.63 -11.87 -16.34
C TYR A 104 -9.12 -12.17 -16.30
N ARG A 105 -8.45 -12.43 -17.43
CA ARG A 105 -7.07 -12.97 -17.41
C ARG A 105 -6.01 -12.04 -16.81
N ARG A 106 -6.09 -10.75 -17.13
CA ARG A 106 -5.06 -9.76 -16.74
C ARG A 106 -5.20 -9.37 -15.27
N LEU A 107 -6.43 -9.34 -14.76
CA LEU A 107 -6.71 -9.11 -13.36
C LEU A 107 -6.13 -10.23 -12.50
N ASP A 108 -6.32 -11.50 -12.92
CA ASP A 108 -5.79 -12.66 -12.21
C ASP A 108 -4.26 -12.61 -12.07
N LEU A 109 -3.54 -12.30 -13.15
CA LEU A 109 -2.08 -12.11 -13.11
C LEU A 109 -1.66 -10.94 -12.22
N THR A 110 -2.39 -9.83 -12.32
CA THR A 110 -2.11 -8.64 -11.51
C THR A 110 -2.34 -8.92 -10.03
N LEU A 111 -3.42 -9.63 -9.68
CA LEU A 111 -3.70 -10.07 -8.33
C LEU A 111 -2.60 -10.98 -7.80
N ARG A 112 -2.15 -11.96 -8.57
CA ARG A 112 -1.05 -12.86 -8.18
C ARG A 112 0.26 -12.11 -7.93
N LEU A 113 0.58 -11.14 -8.79
CA LEU A 113 1.75 -10.27 -8.60
C LEU A 113 1.62 -9.42 -7.34
N LEU A 114 0.49 -8.74 -7.14
CA LEU A 114 0.24 -7.94 -5.95
C LEU A 114 0.31 -8.80 -4.68
N TYR A 115 -0.26 -10.01 -4.72
CA TYR A 115 -0.19 -10.94 -3.60
C TYR A 115 1.25 -11.31 -3.27
N PHE A 116 2.06 -11.66 -4.28
CA PHE A 116 3.48 -11.94 -4.11
C PHE A 116 4.21 -10.78 -3.41
N LEU A 117 4.03 -9.55 -3.89
CA LEU A 117 4.65 -8.36 -3.29
C LEU A 117 4.21 -8.10 -1.83
N MET A 118 2.97 -8.44 -1.48
CA MET A 118 2.42 -8.21 -0.14
C MET A 118 2.81 -9.29 0.86
N THR A 119 3.16 -10.49 0.38
CA THR A 119 3.50 -11.67 1.21
C THR A 119 4.94 -12.13 1.08
N GLU A 120 5.78 -11.37 0.38
CA GLU A 120 7.21 -11.64 0.21
C GLU A 120 7.88 -11.83 1.58
N GLU A 121 8.69 -12.88 1.73
CA GLU A 121 9.45 -13.10 2.96
C GLU A 121 10.75 -12.30 2.92
N PHE A 122 11.24 -11.89 4.09
CA PHE A 122 12.51 -11.16 4.18
C PHE A 122 13.68 -12.09 3.86
N GLU A 123 14.60 -11.63 3.00
CA GLU A 123 15.88 -12.29 2.77
C GLU A 123 16.84 -11.85 3.89
N ASP A 124 17.56 -12.80 4.47
CA ASP A 124 18.50 -12.58 5.59
C ASP A 124 17.90 -11.84 6.80
N GLY A 125 16.58 -11.90 6.97
CA GLY A 125 15.86 -11.16 8.02
C GLY A 125 15.84 -9.64 7.81
N GLN A 126 16.20 -9.16 6.61
CA GLN A 126 16.25 -7.74 6.28
C GLN A 126 14.95 -7.31 5.61
N SER A 127 14.18 -6.42 6.25
CA SER A 127 12.91 -5.95 5.68
C SER A 127 13.08 -5.27 4.33
N LYS A 128 14.20 -4.54 4.14
CA LYS A 128 14.54 -3.83 2.90
C LYS A 128 14.85 -4.72 1.70
N SER A 129 14.98 -6.04 1.88
CA SER A 129 15.17 -6.97 0.75
C SER A 129 13.93 -7.05 -0.14
N THR A 130 12.76 -6.77 0.44
CA THR A 130 11.48 -6.85 -0.29
C THR A 130 11.22 -5.57 -1.07
N LEU A 131 10.69 -5.72 -2.29
CA LEU A 131 10.42 -4.57 -3.16
C LEU A 131 9.43 -3.60 -2.52
N LEU A 132 8.42 -4.13 -1.83
CA LEU A 132 7.37 -3.29 -1.25
C LEU A 132 7.84 -2.50 -0.03
N VAL A 133 8.72 -3.06 0.81
CA VAL A 133 9.34 -2.28 1.90
C VAL A 133 10.28 -1.24 1.32
N TYR A 134 11.05 -1.59 0.29
CA TYR A 134 11.91 -0.62 -0.39
C TYR A 134 11.09 0.56 -0.94
N PHE A 135 10.04 0.26 -1.71
CA PHE A 135 9.12 1.25 -2.25
C PHE A 135 8.44 2.09 -1.17
N SER A 136 8.06 1.47 -0.04
CA SER A 136 7.52 2.23 1.09
C SER A 136 8.53 3.23 1.67
N GLY A 137 9.83 2.96 1.59
CA GLY A 137 10.88 3.89 1.96
C GLY A 137 10.95 5.09 1.02
N VAL A 138 10.78 4.85 -0.29
CA VAL A 138 10.70 5.92 -1.30
C VAL A 138 9.52 6.85 -1.01
N LEU A 139 8.35 6.31 -0.63
CA LEU A 139 7.20 7.11 -0.18
C LEU A 139 7.46 7.89 1.13
N GLY A 140 8.55 7.58 1.82
CA GLY A 140 9.06 8.30 2.99
C GLY A 140 9.95 9.49 2.65
N LEU A 141 10.39 9.64 1.39
CA LEU A 141 11.18 10.78 0.94
C LEU A 141 10.31 12.02 0.76
N THR A 142 10.90 13.20 0.97
CA THR A 142 10.30 14.49 0.61
C THR A 142 10.19 14.61 -0.92
N SER A 143 9.30 15.49 -1.41
CA SER A 143 9.05 15.64 -2.87
C SER A 143 10.28 16.08 -3.67
N ASP A 144 11.24 16.74 -3.01
CA ASP A 144 12.52 17.16 -3.57
C ASP A 144 13.64 16.11 -3.39
N GLY A 145 13.34 14.97 -2.77
CA GLY A 145 14.32 13.91 -2.50
C GLY A 145 15.43 14.28 -1.51
N SER A 146 15.40 15.49 -0.93
CA SER A 146 16.49 16.02 -0.08
C SER A 146 16.48 15.49 1.35
N GLY A 147 15.36 14.88 1.78
CA GLY A 147 15.22 14.36 3.12
C GLY A 147 14.03 13.44 3.31
N PHE A 148 13.65 13.25 4.57
CA PHE A 148 12.62 12.30 4.97
C PHE A 148 11.39 13.01 5.54
N ARG A 149 10.20 12.52 5.19
CA ARG A 149 8.92 12.98 5.71
C ARG A 149 8.86 12.80 7.22
N ARG A 150 8.16 13.71 7.89
CA ARG A 150 7.83 13.56 9.31
C ARG A 150 7.00 12.30 9.54
N PRO A 151 7.17 11.61 10.68
CA PRO A 151 6.43 10.40 11.05
C PRO A 151 4.92 10.50 10.83
N GLY A 152 4.29 11.63 11.20
CA GLY A 152 2.86 11.85 11.00
C GLY A 152 2.43 11.68 9.53
N ASN A 153 3.13 12.33 8.60
CA ASN A 153 2.82 12.26 7.17
C ASN A 153 3.10 10.87 6.59
N TYR A 154 4.18 10.22 7.05
CA TYR A 154 4.55 8.90 6.56
C TYR A 154 3.57 7.80 7.01
N THR A 155 2.98 7.93 8.22
CA THR A 155 2.01 6.95 8.72
C THR A 155 0.74 6.85 7.87
N THR A 156 0.41 7.88 7.09
CA THR A 156 -0.68 7.88 6.12
C THR A 156 -0.38 6.94 4.96
N ASN A 157 0.83 7.04 4.37
CA ASN A 157 1.28 6.13 3.30
C ASN A 157 1.31 4.68 3.77
N LEU A 158 1.85 4.43 4.97
CA LEU A 158 1.83 3.09 5.58
C LEU A 158 0.40 2.58 5.78
N SER A 159 -0.53 3.44 6.18
CA SER A 159 -1.93 3.05 6.37
C SER A 159 -2.61 2.67 5.06
N ALA A 160 -2.33 3.39 3.97
CA ALA A 160 -2.80 3.05 2.62
C ALA A 160 -2.24 1.70 2.14
N LEU A 161 -0.93 1.49 2.27
CA LEU A 161 -0.31 0.21 1.92
C LEU A 161 -0.88 -0.94 2.76
N ILE A 162 -1.11 -0.73 4.06
CA ILE A 162 -1.73 -1.73 4.93
C ILE A 162 -3.15 -2.08 4.48
N TYR A 163 -3.92 -1.07 4.06
CA TYR A 163 -5.28 -1.26 3.54
C TYR A 163 -5.26 -2.09 2.26
N CYS A 164 -4.43 -1.71 1.28
CA CYS A 164 -4.30 -2.41 0.01
C CYS A 164 -3.86 -3.88 0.19
N ALA A 165 -2.88 -4.13 1.04
CA ALA A 165 -2.40 -5.49 1.33
C ALA A 165 -3.51 -6.39 1.88
N ARG A 166 -4.34 -5.86 2.79
CA ARG A 166 -5.47 -6.60 3.38
C ARG A 166 -6.52 -6.99 2.36
N LEU A 167 -6.82 -6.09 1.42
CA LEU A 167 -7.73 -6.35 0.31
C LEU A 167 -7.22 -7.47 -0.58
N VAL A 168 -5.98 -7.34 -1.08
CA VAL A 168 -5.34 -8.30 -1.99
C VAL A 168 -5.24 -9.69 -1.36
N VAL A 169 -4.77 -9.79 -0.11
CA VAL A 169 -4.63 -11.09 0.57
C VAL A 169 -5.99 -11.77 0.74
N VAL A 170 -7.04 -11.03 1.09
CA VAL A 170 -8.37 -11.63 1.24
C VAL A 170 -8.94 -12.09 -0.10
N GLU A 171 -8.73 -11.33 -1.17
CA GLU A 171 -9.18 -11.72 -2.51
C GLU A 171 -8.52 -13.01 -2.98
N VAL A 172 -7.23 -13.22 -2.69
CA VAL A 172 -6.57 -14.50 -3.03
C VAL A 172 -7.11 -15.67 -2.20
N LEU A 173 -7.35 -15.46 -0.91
CA LEU A 173 -7.66 -16.55 0.01
C LEU A 173 -9.14 -16.93 0.04
N LEU A 174 -10.02 -15.94 -0.09
CA LEU A 174 -11.46 -16.08 0.09
C LEU A 174 -12.24 -15.30 -0.97
N PRO A 175 -11.90 -15.41 -2.26
CA PRO A 175 -12.60 -14.64 -3.27
C PRO A 175 -14.07 -15.03 -3.33
N ARG A 176 -14.94 -14.05 -3.61
CA ARG A 176 -16.37 -14.32 -3.79
C ARG A 176 -16.65 -15.25 -4.97
N THR A 177 -15.91 -15.07 -6.06
CA THR A 177 -15.96 -15.89 -7.29
C THR A 177 -14.58 -16.45 -7.62
N GLY A 178 -14.46 -17.53 -8.39
CA GLY A 178 -13.12 -18.07 -8.72
C GLY A 178 -12.25 -17.10 -9.54
N HIS A 179 -10.94 -17.30 -9.48
CA HIS A 179 -9.96 -16.77 -10.44
C HIS A 179 -9.39 -17.95 -11.24
N ASP A 180 -10.05 -18.31 -12.34
CA ASP A 180 -9.77 -19.53 -13.08
C ASP A 180 -8.36 -19.53 -13.69
N TYR A 181 -7.81 -18.36 -14.05
CA TYR A 181 -6.53 -18.30 -14.75
C TYR A 181 -5.34 -18.55 -13.83
N VAL A 182 -5.43 -18.13 -12.57
CA VAL A 182 -4.40 -18.37 -11.54
C VAL A 182 -4.74 -19.50 -10.58
N GLY A 183 -5.91 -20.14 -10.77
CA GLY A 183 -6.34 -21.30 -10.01
C GLY A 183 -6.76 -21.00 -8.58
N TYR A 184 -7.25 -19.79 -8.28
CA TYR A 184 -7.82 -19.49 -6.96
C TYR A 184 -9.30 -19.86 -6.95
N PRO A 185 -9.74 -20.88 -6.19
CA PRO A 185 -11.13 -21.28 -6.15
C PRO A 185 -11.97 -20.24 -5.39
N ALA A 186 -13.27 -20.16 -5.71
CA ALA A 186 -14.21 -19.41 -4.90
C ALA A 186 -14.19 -19.90 -3.44
N ARG A 187 -14.42 -18.98 -2.49
CA ARG A 187 -14.34 -19.29 -1.05
C ARG A 187 -15.25 -20.47 -0.67
N PRO A 188 -14.79 -21.37 0.20
CA PRO A 188 -15.60 -22.50 0.66
C PRO A 188 -16.74 -22.03 1.57
N ARG A 189 -17.79 -22.86 1.72
CA ARG A 189 -18.92 -22.56 2.62
C ARG A 189 -18.52 -22.54 4.11
N HIS A 190 -17.50 -23.30 4.48
CA HIS A 190 -17.04 -23.48 5.86
C HIS A 190 -15.51 -23.38 5.94
N GLY A 191 -14.95 -23.19 7.15
CA GLY A 191 -13.50 -23.14 7.37
C GLY A 191 -12.78 -21.89 6.86
N GLN A 192 -13.53 -20.85 6.44
CA GLN A 192 -12.94 -19.63 5.87
C GLN A 192 -11.99 -18.92 6.85
N LEU A 193 -12.32 -18.91 8.14
CA LEU A 193 -11.50 -18.27 9.16
C LEU A 193 -10.14 -18.96 9.33
N ASP A 194 -10.10 -20.29 9.23
CA ASP A 194 -8.86 -21.06 9.35
C ASP A 194 -7.95 -20.80 8.15
N ILE A 195 -8.53 -20.73 6.95
CA ILE A 195 -7.83 -20.35 5.71
C ILE A 195 -7.21 -18.96 5.87
N LEU A 196 -8.01 -17.97 6.30
CA LEU A 196 -7.53 -16.60 6.51
C LEU A 196 -6.42 -16.55 7.57
N ASN A 197 -6.65 -17.14 8.74
CA ASN A 197 -5.70 -17.07 9.86
C ASN A 197 -4.37 -17.76 9.56
N ARG A 198 -4.36 -18.83 8.75
CA ARG A 198 -3.13 -19.53 8.34
C ARG A 198 -2.14 -18.59 7.66
N VAL A 199 -2.62 -17.70 6.79
CA VAL A 199 -1.78 -16.73 6.08
C VAL A 199 -1.62 -15.45 6.89
N ARG A 200 -2.72 -14.92 7.45
CA ARG A 200 -2.72 -13.68 8.25
C ARG A 200 -1.69 -13.69 9.38
N ARG A 201 -1.54 -14.81 10.09
CA ARG A 201 -0.56 -14.94 11.19
C ARG A 201 0.89 -14.84 10.70
N LYS A 202 1.17 -15.34 9.49
CA LYS A 202 2.50 -15.36 8.90
C LYS A 202 2.89 -14.05 8.25
N THR A 203 1.93 -13.32 7.69
CA THR A 203 2.25 -12.19 6.80
C THR A 203 1.62 -10.86 7.20
N MET A 204 0.57 -10.85 8.04
CA MET A 204 -0.26 -9.66 8.30
C MET A 204 -0.31 -9.21 9.76
N CYS A 205 0.43 -9.88 10.64
CA CYS A 205 0.46 -9.57 12.08
C CYS A 205 1.69 -8.74 12.44
N LEU A 206 1.63 -8.07 13.59
CA LEU A 206 2.84 -7.42 14.11
C LEU A 206 3.96 -8.46 14.26
N ALA A 207 5.19 -8.07 13.93
CA ALA A 207 6.39 -8.91 13.94
C ALA A 207 6.44 -10.05 12.90
N SER A 208 5.50 -10.14 11.96
CA SER A 208 5.70 -11.02 10.80
C SER A 208 6.89 -10.56 9.95
N GLN A 209 7.68 -11.50 9.45
CA GLN A 209 8.79 -11.27 8.51
C GLN A 209 8.29 -11.11 7.07
N ALA A 210 7.35 -10.18 6.90
CA ALA A 210 6.72 -9.84 5.62
C ALA A 210 6.44 -8.33 5.59
N PRO A 211 6.32 -7.71 4.39
CA PRO A 211 6.16 -6.26 4.24
C PRO A 211 5.08 -5.66 5.15
N LEU A 212 3.93 -6.32 5.25
CA LEU A 212 2.83 -5.82 6.05
C LEU A 212 3.11 -5.81 7.56
N GLY A 213 3.92 -6.76 8.06
CA GLY A 213 4.40 -6.77 9.44
C GLY A 213 5.31 -5.58 9.75
N GLU A 214 6.21 -5.25 8.82
CA GLU A 214 7.07 -4.08 8.96
C GLU A 214 6.27 -2.77 8.84
N PHE A 215 5.28 -2.68 7.95
CA PHE A 215 4.41 -1.49 7.89
C PHE A 215 3.63 -1.25 9.18
N LEU A 216 3.12 -2.33 9.81
CA LEU A 216 2.47 -2.24 11.10
C LEU A 216 3.42 -1.76 12.19
N SER A 217 4.65 -2.29 12.21
CA SER A 217 5.73 -1.91 13.12
C SER A 217 6.13 -0.43 12.94
N LEU A 218 6.44 -0.01 11.71
CA LEU A 218 6.81 1.37 11.38
C LEU A 218 5.68 2.36 11.68
N ARG A 219 4.43 1.99 11.42
CA ARG A 219 3.28 2.86 11.73
C ARG A 219 3.09 3.01 13.24
N ALA A 220 3.25 1.92 14.01
CA ALA A 220 3.18 1.97 15.47
C ALA A 220 4.28 2.86 16.04
N TYR A 221 5.51 2.70 15.57
CA TYR A 221 6.64 3.56 15.92
C TYR A 221 6.38 5.03 15.56
N GLY A 222 5.97 5.30 14.32
CA GLY A 222 5.71 6.66 13.85
C GLY A 222 4.63 7.36 14.68
N ARG A 223 3.55 6.66 15.05
CA ARG A 223 2.50 7.19 15.93
C ARG A 223 2.99 7.49 17.34
N ALA A 224 3.91 6.68 17.88
CA ALA A 224 4.49 6.89 19.20
C ALA A 224 5.43 8.11 19.25
N VAL A 225 6.12 8.40 18.14
CA VAL A 225 7.08 9.51 18.06
C VAL A 225 6.43 10.82 17.60
N THR A 226 5.33 10.77 16.86
CA THR A 226 4.63 11.97 16.34
C THR A 226 4.37 13.06 17.40
N PRO A 227 3.95 12.75 18.65
CA PRO A 227 3.79 13.78 19.68
C PRO A 227 5.08 14.52 20.07
N ALA A 228 6.25 13.88 19.91
CA ALA A 228 7.55 14.45 20.23
C ALA A 228 8.14 15.32 19.11
N ASP A 229 7.62 15.24 17.88
CA ASP A 229 8.06 16.04 16.73
C ASP A 229 7.50 17.49 16.72
N GLY A 230 6.74 17.85 17.75
CA GLY A 230 6.08 19.16 17.89
C GLY A 230 4.82 19.29 17.04
N PRO A 231 3.95 20.28 17.34
CA PRO A 231 2.73 20.49 16.57
C PRO A 231 3.06 20.85 15.12
N SER A 232 2.32 20.28 14.18
CA SER A 232 2.23 20.80 12.82
C SER A 232 1.48 22.14 12.88
N PHE A 233 2.21 23.26 12.91
CA PHE A 233 1.62 24.58 12.79
C PHE A 233 0.91 24.66 11.42
N ARG A 234 -0.42 24.73 11.43
CA ARG A 234 -1.19 25.14 10.26
C ARG A 234 -1.30 26.65 10.35
N PHE A 235 -0.58 27.34 9.47
CA PHE A 235 -0.77 28.76 9.27
C PHE A 235 -2.02 28.94 8.42
N ASN A 236 -3.05 29.57 8.98
CA ASN A 236 -4.15 30.06 8.18
C ASN A 236 -3.80 31.48 7.73
N TRP A 237 -3.82 31.68 6.42
CA TRP A 237 -3.79 33.02 5.83
C TRP A 237 -5.19 33.60 5.95
N SER A 238 -5.29 34.85 6.40
CA SER A 238 -6.50 35.62 6.21
C SER A 238 -6.80 35.77 4.71
N ASP A 239 -8.07 35.87 4.33
CA ASP A 239 -8.48 35.99 2.92
C ASP A 239 -7.89 37.24 2.23
N ASP A 240 -7.42 38.23 3.00
CA ASP A 240 -6.72 39.43 2.52
C ASP A 240 -5.19 39.27 2.40
N GLY A 241 -4.63 38.12 2.81
CA GLY A 241 -3.20 37.82 2.77
C GLY A 241 -2.33 38.62 3.75
N GLN A 242 -2.92 39.38 4.68
CA GLN A 242 -2.19 40.29 5.56
C GLN A 242 -1.82 39.67 6.91
N ILE A 243 -2.49 38.61 7.36
CA ILE A 243 -2.33 38.05 8.70
C ILE A 243 -2.05 36.55 8.64
N ILE A 244 -1.04 36.13 9.40
CA ILE A 244 -0.69 34.74 9.66
C ILE A 244 -1.11 34.42 11.10
N SER A 245 -2.04 33.48 11.27
CA SER A 245 -2.50 32.95 12.58
C SER A 245 -2.32 31.45 12.68
#